data_AF-A0A1J4MVW5-F1
#
_entry.id   AF-A0A1J4MVW5-F1
#
_cell.length_a   1.000
_cell.length_b   1.000
_cell.length_c   1.000
_cell.angle_alpha   90.00
_cell.angle_beta   90.00
_cell.angle_gamma   90.00
#
_symmetry.space_group_name_H-M   'P 1'
#
loop_
_entity.id
_entity.type
_entity.pdbx_description
1 polymer ?
#
loop_
_entity_poly.entity_id
_entity_poly.type
_entity_poly.pdbx_seq_one_letter_code
_entity_poly.pdbx_strand_id
1 'polypeptide(L)'
;MNQDIDDLSLEEILRSDRKSIVSQNKNKFNSKFEEIQRKTLTKLAPRTKNSPLEVSSRRESLPEKTLNEINYIKNKHIRDNKGIDPRFKDASGNLNIHLFQRSYEFLDNIREKEIKEIRENLKLYRLMEKSKKAGTWHKIKKRSGFRNSNIVHMTSEDYENLNKQLQRYVSEIDRRNTIRLKQEVISQYRKEENKRIQEGKKPYFLKKKDINILAYKCKYNDLDKKRKRNLEEKRGLKQKIKFKPPVKR
;
A
#
# COMPACT_ATOMS: atom_id res chain seq x y z
N MET A 1 30.79 2.17 31.66
CA MET A 1 29.80 1.32 32.35
C MET A 1 28.49 1.48 31.63
N ASN A 2 28.03 0.46 30.91
CA ASN A 2 26.74 0.49 30.21
C ASN A 2 25.67 0.09 31.22
N GLN A 3 24.90 1.04 31.73
CA GLN A 3 23.72 0.73 32.53
C GLN A 3 22.67 0.08 31.63
N ASP A 4 22.10 -1.03 32.08
CA ASP A 4 21.01 -1.69 31.38
C ASP A 4 19.76 -0.80 31.44
N ILE A 5 19.06 -0.68 30.30
CA ILE A 5 17.89 0.21 30.13
C ILE A 5 16.74 -0.16 31.08
N ASP A 6 16.73 -1.40 31.57
CA ASP A 6 15.73 -1.92 32.49
C ASP A 6 15.83 -1.30 33.90
N ASP A 7 16.95 -0.63 34.21
CA ASP A 7 17.20 0.08 35.47
C ASP A 7 16.90 1.59 35.41
N LEU A 8 16.46 2.12 34.25
CA LEU A 8 16.20 3.55 34.07
C LEU A 8 14.81 3.94 34.56
N SER A 9 14.74 5.05 35.30
CA SER A 9 13.48 5.61 35.77
C SER A 9 12.62 6.12 34.60
N LEU A 10 11.29 6.06 34.74
CA LEU A 10 10.33 6.54 33.71
C LEU A 10 10.57 8.01 33.30
N GLU A 11 11.08 8.85 34.21
CA GLU A 11 11.43 10.24 33.93
C GLU A 11 12.67 10.39 33.05
N GLU A 12 13.65 9.48 33.14
CA GLU A 12 14.84 9.48 32.27
C GLU A 12 14.52 8.99 30.84
N ILE A 13 13.56 8.08 30.72
CA ILE A 13 13.07 7.58 29.42
C ILE A 13 12.37 8.70 28.63
N LEU A 14 11.68 9.61 29.31
CA LEU A 14 10.99 10.74 28.68
C LEU A 14 11.94 11.87 28.26
N ARG A 15 13.09 12.02 28.95
CA ARG A 15 14.11 13.02 28.64
C ARG A 15 15.07 12.61 27.52
N SER A 16 15.11 11.32 27.17
CA SER A 16 16.06 10.77 26.18
C SER A 16 15.49 10.76 24.75
N ASP A 17 16.36 11.04 23.77
CA ASP A 17 15.99 11.09 22.36
C ASP A 17 15.55 9.71 21.84
N ARG A 18 14.27 9.58 21.46
CA ARG A 18 13.69 8.30 20.97
C ARG A 18 14.47 7.63 19.84
N LYS A 19 15.29 8.38 19.08
CA LYS A 19 16.13 7.83 18.00
C LYS A 19 17.34 7.05 18.52
N SER A 20 17.94 7.46 19.64
CA SER A 20 19.08 6.74 20.23
C SER A 20 18.63 5.42 20.84
N ILE A 21 17.50 5.40 21.56
CA ILE A 21 16.90 4.20 22.17
C ILE A 21 16.60 3.12 21.11
N VAL A 22 16.01 3.51 19.97
CA VAL A 22 15.70 2.56 18.89
C VAL A 22 16.97 2.00 18.23
N SER A 23 18.06 2.78 18.15
CA SER A 23 19.33 2.28 17.61
C SER A 23 20.02 1.28 18.56
N GLN A 24 19.97 1.50 19.87
CA GLN A 24 20.56 0.61 20.86
C GLN A 24 19.83 -0.74 20.91
N ASN A 25 18.49 -0.73 20.81
CA ASN A 25 17.68 -1.96 20.83
C ASN A 25 17.83 -2.80 19.55
N LYS A 26 18.02 -2.18 18.38
CA LYS A 26 18.27 -2.93 17.12
C LYS A 26 19.61 -3.68 17.15
N ASN A 27 20.64 -3.10 17.78
CA ASN A 27 21.95 -3.74 17.89
C ASN A 27 21.93 -4.92 18.87
N LYS A 28 21.22 -4.81 20.01
CA LYS A 28 21.10 -5.90 21.01
C LYS A 28 20.31 -7.11 20.49
N PHE A 29 19.32 -6.90 19.61
CA PHE A 29 18.56 -7.99 18.98
C PHE A 29 19.37 -8.75 17.93
N ASN A 30 20.15 -8.03 17.11
CA ASN A 30 21.00 -8.64 16.09
C ASN A 30 22.16 -9.45 16.69
N SER A 31 22.79 -8.96 17.77
CA SER A 31 23.90 -9.68 18.42
C SER A 31 23.45 -11.02 19.02
N LYS A 32 22.27 -11.06 19.62
CA LYS A 32 21.70 -12.29 20.21
C LYS A 32 21.35 -13.33 19.15
N PHE A 33 20.87 -12.88 17.98
CA PHE A 33 20.57 -13.76 16.85
C PHE A 33 21.84 -14.35 16.22
N GLU A 34 22.91 -13.55 16.06
CA GLU A 34 24.20 -14.03 15.57
C GLU A 34 24.87 -15.03 16.54
N GLU A 35 24.72 -14.84 17.85
CA GLU A 35 25.28 -15.75 18.85
C GLU A 35 24.60 -17.14 18.83
N ILE A 36 23.29 -17.19 18.58
CA ILE A 36 22.53 -18.44 18.44
C ILE A 36 22.96 -19.20 17.16
N GLN A 37 23.20 -18.50 16.06
CA GLN A 37 23.71 -19.14 14.84
C GLN A 37 25.14 -19.66 15.00
N ARG A 38 26.01 -18.97 15.74
CA ARG A 38 27.38 -19.46 16.02
C ARG A 38 27.38 -20.72 16.91
N LYS A 39 26.47 -20.81 17.89
CA LYS A 39 26.33 -21.99 18.77
C LYS A 39 25.79 -23.25 18.05
N THR A 40 25.06 -23.08 16.95
CA THR A 40 24.53 -24.21 16.16
C THR A 40 25.54 -24.74 15.15
N LEU A 41 26.41 -23.88 14.61
CA LEU A 41 27.42 -24.26 13.62
C LEU A 41 28.64 -24.99 14.23
N THR A 42 28.99 -24.72 15.49
CA THR A 42 30.14 -25.38 16.15
C THR A 42 29.90 -26.84 16.51
N LYS A 43 28.65 -27.33 16.48
CA LYS A 43 28.30 -28.75 16.71
C LYS A 43 28.45 -29.66 15.49
N LEU A 44 28.81 -29.12 14.32
CA LEU A 44 28.92 -29.86 13.06
C LEU A 44 30.39 -30.02 12.60
N ALA A 45 31.28 -30.42 13.52
CA ALA A 45 32.62 -30.82 13.10
C ALA A 45 32.52 -32.09 12.22
N PRO A 46 33.24 -32.16 11.08
CA PRO A 46 33.20 -33.33 10.20
C PRO A 46 33.76 -34.56 10.93
N ARG A 47 32.95 -35.62 11.03
CA ARG A 47 33.38 -36.92 11.56
C ARG A 47 34.40 -37.56 10.62
N THR A 48 35.47 -38.13 11.17
CA THR A 48 36.42 -38.93 10.39
C THR A 48 35.77 -40.26 9.98
N LYS A 49 36.17 -40.82 8.84
CA LYS A 49 35.57 -42.05 8.27
C LYS A 49 35.59 -43.27 9.21
N ASN A 50 36.41 -43.22 10.27
CA ASN A 50 36.63 -44.33 11.20
C ASN A 50 36.04 -44.06 12.60
N SER A 51 35.28 -42.98 12.79
CA SER A 51 34.63 -42.74 14.09
C SER A 51 33.34 -43.56 14.21
N PRO A 52 33.07 -44.23 15.35
CA PRO A 52 31.87 -45.03 15.53
C PRO A 52 30.60 -44.17 15.45
N LEU A 53 29.57 -44.68 14.77
CA LEU A 53 28.26 -44.04 14.66
C LEU A 53 27.43 -44.36 15.90
N GLU A 54 27.13 -43.35 16.72
CA GLU A 54 26.22 -43.52 17.85
C GLU A 54 24.79 -43.61 17.31
N VAL A 55 24.24 -44.82 17.28
CA VAL A 55 22.82 -45.05 16.97
C VAL A 55 22.03 -44.90 18.26
N SER A 56 21.40 -43.75 18.46
CA SER A 56 20.45 -43.57 19.57
C SER A 56 19.22 -44.45 19.35
N SER A 57 18.86 -45.27 20.34
CA SER A 57 17.62 -46.08 20.34
C SER A 57 16.36 -45.24 20.51
N ARG A 58 16.51 -43.95 20.85
CA ARG A 58 15.42 -43.01 21.05
C ARG A 58 14.98 -42.47 19.69
N ARG A 59 14.03 -43.15 19.04
CA ARG A 59 13.27 -42.53 17.94
C ARG A 59 12.56 -41.31 18.52
N GLU A 60 12.85 -40.12 18.00
CA GLU A 60 12.03 -38.94 18.29
C GLU A 60 10.62 -39.24 17.76
N SER A 61 9.69 -39.55 18.67
CA SER A 61 8.28 -39.57 18.33
C SER A 61 7.89 -38.14 17.99
N LEU A 62 7.44 -37.92 16.75
CA LEU A 62 6.84 -36.63 16.39
C LEU A 62 5.74 -36.31 17.42
N PRO A 63 5.65 -35.04 17.88
CA PRO A 63 4.62 -34.65 18.82
C PRO A 63 3.24 -34.99 18.25
N GLU A 64 2.33 -35.42 19.13
CA GLU A 64 0.97 -35.74 18.73
C GLU A 64 0.33 -34.50 18.09
N LYS A 65 -0.13 -34.64 16.85
CA LYS A 65 -0.72 -33.53 16.11
C LYS A 65 -1.91 -33.00 16.90
N THR A 66 -1.95 -31.68 17.09
CA THR A 66 -3.10 -31.06 17.75
C THR A 66 -4.38 -31.37 17.00
N LEU A 67 -5.52 -31.42 17.69
CA LEU A 67 -6.84 -31.61 17.06
C LEU A 67 -7.08 -30.60 15.93
N ASN A 68 -6.53 -29.39 16.03
CA ASN A 68 -6.60 -28.36 15.01
C ASN A 68 -5.86 -28.74 13.72
N GLU A 69 -4.69 -29.37 13.82
CA GLU A 69 -3.94 -29.86 12.64
C GLU A 69 -4.65 -31.04 11.98
N ILE A 70 -5.19 -31.95 12.78
CA ILE A 70 -5.98 -33.10 12.29
C ILE A 70 -7.23 -32.58 11.56
N ASN A 71 -7.95 -31.63 12.16
CA ASN A 71 -9.12 -31.00 11.56
C ASN A 71 -8.76 -30.18 10.31
N TYR A 72 -7.63 -29.49 10.29
CA TYR A 72 -7.16 -28.77 9.11
C TYR A 72 -6.88 -29.72 7.94
N ILE A 73 -6.21 -30.85 8.19
CA ILE A 73 -5.92 -31.88 7.18
C ILE A 73 -7.21 -32.54 6.68
N LYS A 74 -8.10 -32.95 7.58
CA LYS A 74 -9.40 -33.56 7.23
C LYS A 74 -10.26 -32.61 6.39
N ASN A 75 -10.29 -31.33 6.75
CA ASN A 75 -11.09 -30.32 6.05
C ASN A 75 -10.41 -29.77 4.78
N LYS A 76 -9.16 -30.13 4.49
CA LYS A 76 -8.44 -29.68 3.28
C LYS A 76 -9.06 -30.29 2.02
N HIS A 77 -9.25 -31.61 2.02
CA HIS A 77 -9.82 -32.35 0.88
C HIS A 77 -11.31 -32.06 0.65
N ILE A 78 -12.04 -31.66 1.69
CA ILE A 78 -13.44 -31.25 1.56
C ILE A 78 -13.57 -29.90 0.81
N ARG A 79 -12.57 -29.02 0.86
CA ARG A 79 -12.60 -27.73 0.15
C ARG A 79 -12.49 -27.89 -1.37
N ASP A 80 -11.73 -28.87 -1.82
CA ASP A 80 -11.53 -29.14 -3.26
C ASP A 80 -12.82 -29.65 -3.93
N ASN A 81 -13.73 -30.25 -3.15
CA ASN A 81 -15.05 -30.71 -3.57
C ASN A 81 -16.21 -29.79 -3.15
N LYS A 82 -15.94 -28.63 -2.53
CA LYS A 82 -16.98 -27.60 -2.35
C LYS A 82 -17.30 -27.03 -3.73
N GLY A 83 -18.57 -26.70 -3.98
CA GLY A 83 -19.00 -25.96 -5.16
C GLY A 83 -18.40 -24.55 -5.19
N ILE A 84 -17.11 -24.46 -5.50
CA ILE A 84 -16.40 -23.20 -5.69
C ILE A 84 -16.99 -22.56 -6.93
N ASP A 85 -17.49 -21.33 -6.77
CA ASP A 85 -18.00 -20.52 -7.86
C ASP A 85 -17.00 -20.55 -9.03
N PRO A 86 -17.44 -20.93 -10.24
CA PRO A 86 -16.56 -21.11 -11.39
C PRO A 86 -15.68 -19.88 -11.67
N ARG A 87 -16.13 -18.67 -11.30
CA ARG A 87 -15.33 -17.43 -11.42
C ARG A 87 -14.00 -17.48 -10.68
N PHE A 88 -13.89 -18.31 -9.65
CA PHE A 88 -12.67 -18.49 -8.86
C PHE A 88 -11.91 -19.78 -9.21
N LYS A 89 -12.37 -20.55 -10.20
CA LYS A 89 -11.58 -21.65 -10.75
C LYS A 89 -10.46 -21.07 -11.62
N ASP A 90 -9.29 -21.68 -11.58
CA ASP A 90 -8.13 -21.27 -12.40
C ASP A 90 -8.44 -21.31 -13.90
N ALA A 91 -9.38 -22.16 -14.34
CA ALA A 91 -9.87 -22.23 -15.71
C ALA A 91 -10.55 -20.94 -16.22
N SER A 92 -11.00 -20.05 -15.33
CA SER A 92 -11.64 -18.78 -15.69
C SER A 92 -10.64 -17.70 -16.15
N GLY A 93 -9.33 -17.96 -16.03
CA GLY A 93 -8.27 -17.09 -16.54
C GLY A 93 -7.97 -15.87 -15.66
N ASN A 94 -7.04 -15.03 -16.13
CA ASN A 94 -6.56 -13.85 -15.40
C ASN A 94 -7.42 -12.61 -15.70
N LEU A 95 -7.58 -11.74 -14.69
CA LEU A 95 -8.27 -10.45 -14.85
C LEU A 95 -7.58 -9.58 -15.90
N ASN A 96 -8.28 -9.30 -17.00
CA ASN A 96 -7.86 -8.29 -17.96
C ASN A 96 -8.23 -6.90 -17.42
N ILE A 97 -7.28 -6.26 -16.75
CA ILE A 97 -7.51 -4.99 -16.06
C ILE A 97 -7.89 -3.88 -17.06
N HIS A 98 -7.34 -3.90 -18.27
CA HIS A 98 -7.64 -2.89 -19.29
C HIS A 98 -9.07 -3.04 -19.83
N LEU A 99 -9.51 -4.27 -20.11
CA LEU A 99 -10.88 -4.52 -20.53
C LEU A 99 -11.86 -4.16 -19.41
N PHE A 100 -11.56 -4.58 -18.18
CA PHE A 100 -12.37 -4.24 -17.00
C PHE A 100 -12.53 -2.72 -16.82
N GLN A 101 -11.44 -1.96 -16.89
CA GLN A 101 -11.48 -0.50 -16.79
C GLN A 101 -12.39 0.11 -17.86
N ARG A 102 -12.29 -0.36 -19.11
CA ARG A 102 -13.12 0.15 -20.21
C ARG A 102 -14.60 -0.22 -20.04
N SER A 103 -14.90 -1.46 -19.68
CA SER A 103 -16.28 -1.93 -19.51
C SER A 103 -17.01 -1.22 -18.37
N TYR A 104 -16.28 -0.80 -17.33
CA TYR A 104 -16.84 -0.15 -16.14
C TYR A 104 -16.48 1.33 -16.00
N GLU A 105 -16.08 1.98 -17.10
CA GLU A 105 -15.71 3.41 -17.11
C GLU A 105 -16.88 4.32 -16.69
N PHE A 106 -18.12 3.91 -16.97
CA PHE A 106 -19.31 4.65 -16.56
C PHE A 106 -19.44 4.82 -15.03
N LEU A 107 -18.85 3.92 -14.24
CA LEU A 107 -18.85 4.05 -12.78
C LEU A 107 -18.01 5.25 -12.32
N ASP A 108 -17.02 5.68 -13.09
CA ASP A 108 -16.25 6.87 -12.77
C ASP A 108 -17.13 8.11 -12.86
N ASN A 109 -17.99 8.21 -13.87
CA ASN A 109 -18.97 9.31 -14.00
C ASN A 109 -19.95 9.36 -12.81
N ILE A 110 -20.38 8.20 -12.30
CA ILE A 110 -21.27 8.12 -11.14
C ILE A 110 -20.53 8.58 -9.88
N ARG A 111 -19.31 8.07 -9.64
CA ARG A 111 -18.48 8.49 -8.50
C ARG A 111 -18.15 9.98 -8.54
N GLU A 112 -17.90 10.54 -9.71
CA GLU A 112 -17.63 11.97 -9.86
C GLU A 112 -18.84 12.82 -9.45
N LYS A 113 -20.05 12.39 -9.82
CA LYS A 113 -21.30 13.03 -9.37
C LYS A 113 -21.46 12.92 -7.85
N GLU A 114 -21.28 11.73 -7.28
CA GLU A 114 -21.34 11.51 -5.82
C GLU A 114 -20.36 12.44 -5.08
N ILE A 115 -19.10 12.51 -5.54
CA ILE A 115 -18.08 13.38 -4.93
C ILE A 115 -18.47 14.85 -5.02
N LYS A 116 -19.06 15.27 -6.14
CA LYS A 116 -19.54 16.64 -6.32
C LYS A 116 -20.64 16.97 -5.32
N GLU A 117 -21.64 16.10 -5.19
CA GLU A 117 -22.74 16.24 -4.23
C GLU A 117 -22.22 16.29 -2.78
N ILE A 118 -21.32 15.38 -2.42
CA ILE A 118 -20.66 15.37 -1.10
C ILE A 118 -19.96 16.70 -0.83
N ARG A 119 -19.20 17.24 -1.79
CA ARG A 119 -18.51 18.52 -1.66
C ARG A 119 -19.47 19.69 -1.51
N GLU A 120 -20.56 19.69 -2.26
CA GLU A 120 -21.60 20.72 -2.17
C GLU A 120 -22.29 20.69 -0.80
N ASN A 121 -22.66 19.51 -0.31
CA ASN A 121 -23.24 19.30 1.01
C ASN A 121 -22.30 19.79 2.12
N LEU A 122 -21.01 19.44 2.07
CA LEU A 122 -20.02 19.93 3.03
C LEU A 122 -19.87 21.46 3.00
N LYS A 123 -19.89 22.07 1.80
CA LYS A 123 -19.79 23.52 1.64
C LYS A 123 -21.00 24.24 2.22
N LEU A 124 -22.20 23.72 1.94
CA LEU A 124 -23.46 24.25 2.44
C LEU A 124 -23.57 24.08 3.96
N TYR A 125 -23.16 22.93 4.52
CA TYR A 125 -23.09 22.75 5.98
C TYR A 125 -22.17 23.78 6.65
N ARG A 126 -20.96 23.98 6.11
CA ARG A 126 -20.03 25.01 6.61
C ARG A 126 -20.64 26.42 6.56
N LEU A 127 -21.43 26.71 5.53
CA LEU A 127 -22.12 28.00 5.41
C LEU A 127 -23.27 28.12 6.42
N MET A 128 -24.05 27.05 6.63
CA MET A 128 -25.10 26.98 7.65
C MET A 128 -24.51 27.26 9.04
N GLU A 129 -23.49 26.51 9.44
CA GLU A 129 -22.73 26.66 10.68
C GLU A 129 -22.31 28.11 10.93
N LYS A 130 -21.64 28.74 9.95
CA LYS A 130 -21.20 30.13 10.03
C LYS A 130 -22.35 31.12 10.17
N SER A 131 -23.44 30.91 9.43
CA SER A 131 -24.60 31.80 9.46
C SER A 131 -25.44 31.69 10.73
N LYS A 132 -25.50 30.49 11.35
CA LYS A 132 -26.11 30.30 12.67
C LYS A 132 -25.33 31.08 13.73
N LYS A 133 -24.00 30.96 13.72
CA LYS A 133 -23.09 31.72 14.60
C LYS A 133 -23.24 33.23 14.43
N ALA A 134 -23.47 33.70 13.21
CA ALA A 134 -23.68 35.13 12.90
C ALA A 134 -25.14 35.60 13.03
N GLY A 135 -26.10 34.76 13.44
CA GLY A 135 -27.53 35.13 13.55
C GLY A 135 -28.28 35.38 12.23
N THR A 136 -27.64 35.19 11.07
CA THR A 136 -28.21 35.50 9.74
C THR A 136 -28.83 34.28 9.03
N TRP A 137 -28.92 33.14 9.72
CA TRP A 137 -29.45 31.87 9.18
C TRP A 137 -30.82 32.02 8.49
N HIS A 138 -31.73 32.81 9.07
CA HIS A 138 -33.07 33.05 8.53
C HIS A 138 -33.11 33.61 7.10
N LYS A 139 -32.09 34.39 6.71
CA LYS A 139 -31.94 34.94 5.35
C LYS A 139 -31.36 33.90 4.40
N ILE A 140 -30.35 33.14 4.85
CA ILE A 140 -29.61 32.18 4.04
C ILE A 140 -30.43 30.91 3.74
N LYS A 141 -31.22 30.42 4.70
CA LYS A 141 -32.04 29.21 4.53
C LYS A 141 -33.09 29.33 3.40
N LYS A 142 -33.44 30.54 2.99
CA LYS A 142 -34.39 30.79 1.90
C LYS A 142 -33.78 30.63 0.50
N ARG A 143 -32.45 30.52 0.37
CA ARG A 143 -31.76 30.33 -0.91
C ARG A 143 -32.05 28.94 -1.48
N SER A 144 -32.18 28.82 -2.81
CA SER A 144 -32.51 27.57 -3.51
C SER A 144 -31.59 26.40 -3.14
N GLY A 145 -30.30 26.66 -2.95
CA GLY A 145 -29.33 25.63 -2.57
C GLY A 145 -29.57 24.97 -1.21
N PHE A 146 -30.29 25.62 -0.29
CA PHE A 146 -30.67 25.02 1.00
C PHE A 146 -32.04 24.34 0.95
N ARG A 147 -32.99 24.87 0.15
CA ARG A 147 -34.37 24.34 0.05
C ARG A 147 -34.42 22.90 -0.44
N ASN A 148 -33.54 22.55 -1.36
CA ASN A 148 -33.53 21.22 -1.99
C ASN A 148 -32.55 20.25 -1.32
N SER A 149 -32.03 20.60 -0.14
CA SER A 149 -30.95 19.85 0.52
C SER A 149 -31.34 19.44 1.94
N ASN A 150 -30.96 18.22 2.36
CA ASN A 150 -31.22 17.69 3.71
C ASN A 150 -30.29 18.26 4.80
N ILE A 151 -29.65 19.41 4.55
CA ILE A 151 -28.55 19.93 5.35
C ILE A 151 -29.03 20.49 6.68
N VAL A 152 -30.29 20.92 6.74
CA VAL A 152 -30.90 21.49 7.95
C VAL A 152 -30.92 20.47 9.11
N HIS A 153 -31.06 19.18 8.79
CA HIS A 153 -31.11 18.08 9.76
C HIS A 153 -29.76 17.39 9.95
N MET A 154 -28.73 17.81 9.23
CA MET A 154 -27.43 17.16 9.28
C MET A 154 -26.74 17.45 10.62
N THR A 155 -26.37 16.40 11.34
CA THR A 155 -25.66 16.51 12.62
C THR A 155 -24.17 16.79 12.40
N SER A 156 -23.44 17.13 13.47
CA SER A 156 -21.98 17.27 13.40
C SER A 156 -21.30 15.94 13.05
N GLU A 157 -21.84 14.82 13.54
CA GLU A 157 -21.33 13.49 13.25
C GLU A 157 -21.50 13.14 11.76
N ASP A 158 -22.66 13.46 11.19
CA ASP A 158 -22.91 13.28 9.76
C ASP A 158 -21.92 14.07 8.91
N TYR A 159 -21.61 15.31 9.29
CA TYR A 159 -20.61 16.13 8.61
C TYR A 159 -19.21 15.49 8.66
N GLU A 160 -18.80 14.95 9.81
CA GLU A 160 -17.53 14.25 9.93
C GLU A 160 -17.49 12.97 9.08
N ASN A 161 -18.57 12.19 9.10
CA ASN A 161 -18.70 10.97 8.31
C ASN A 161 -18.63 11.28 6.82
N LEU A 162 -19.31 12.33 6.38
CA LEU A 162 -19.30 12.82 5.01
C LEU A 162 -17.89 13.29 4.58
N ASN A 163 -17.16 13.95 5.48
CA ASN A 163 -15.78 14.37 5.24
C ASN A 163 -14.82 13.17 5.17
N LYS A 164 -14.99 12.16 6.04
CA LYS A 164 -14.25 10.89 5.99
C LYS A 164 -14.53 10.14 4.69
N GLN A 165 -15.79 10.11 4.25
CA GLN A 165 -16.19 9.49 2.98
C GLN A 165 -15.53 10.20 1.79
N LEU A 166 -15.52 11.54 1.77
CA LEU A 166 -14.82 12.31 0.74
C LEU A 166 -13.32 11.98 0.71
N GLN A 167 -12.65 11.91 1.86
CA GLN A 167 -11.24 11.56 1.94
C GLN A 167 -10.95 10.15 1.40
N ARG A 168 -11.82 9.17 1.70
CA ARG A 168 -11.73 7.81 1.17
C ARG A 168 -11.83 7.82 -0.35
N TYR A 169 -12.84 8.50 -0.92
CA TYR A 169 -13.00 8.61 -2.36
C TYR A 169 -11.80 9.25 -3.07
N VAL A 170 -11.28 10.36 -2.52
CA VAL A 170 -10.09 11.02 -3.09
C VAL A 170 -8.89 10.07 -3.10
N SER A 171 -8.66 9.35 -2.00
CA SER A 171 -7.57 8.37 -1.88
C SER A 171 -7.73 7.21 -2.86
N GLU A 172 -8.97 6.76 -3.07
CA GLU A 172 -9.29 5.67 -3.98
C GLU A 172 -9.09 6.08 -5.44
N ILE A 173 -9.50 7.29 -5.83
CA ILE A 173 -9.24 7.88 -7.15
C ILE A 173 -7.73 7.97 -7.40
N ASP A 174 -6.97 8.49 -6.45
CA ASP A 174 -5.51 8.58 -6.57
C ASP A 174 -4.88 7.19 -6.76
N ARG A 175 -5.35 6.18 -6.02
CA ARG A 175 -4.90 4.79 -6.18
C ARG A 175 -5.24 4.27 -7.58
N ARG A 176 -6.48 4.41 -8.05
CA ARG A 176 -6.90 3.97 -9.40
C ARG A 176 -6.06 4.63 -10.48
N ASN A 177 -5.89 5.95 -10.40
CA ASN A 177 -5.07 6.72 -11.33
C ASN A 177 -3.62 6.23 -11.35
N THR A 178 -3.03 5.93 -10.19
CA THR A 178 -1.66 5.39 -10.15
C THR A 178 -1.53 4.02 -10.79
N ILE A 179 -2.55 3.16 -10.65
CA ILE A 179 -2.58 1.83 -11.29
C ILE A 179 -2.71 1.99 -12.80
N ARG A 180 -3.64 2.84 -13.25
CA ARG A 180 -3.87 3.16 -14.66
C ARG A 180 -2.59 3.68 -15.33
N LEU A 181 -1.94 4.69 -14.73
CA LEU A 181 -0.68 5.25 -15.24
C LEU A 181 0.43 4.20 -15.35
N LYS A 182 0.58 3.31 -14.36
CA LYS A 182 1.57 2.22 -14.42
C LYS A 182 1.27 1.27 -15.57
N GLN A 183 0.00 0.93 -15.79
CA GLN A 183 -0.41 0.04 -16.88
C GLN A 183 -0.20 0.68 -18.24
N GLU A 184 -0.51 1.97 -18.38
CA GLU A 184 -0.25 2.74 -19.60
C GLU A 184 1.25 2.76 -19.90
N VAL A 185 2.11 3.05 -18.92
CA VAL A 185 3.58 2.99 -19.07
C VAL A 185 4.05 1.60 -19.53
N ILE A 186 3.55 0.53 -18.91
CA ILE A 186 3.91 -0.84 -19.28
C ILE A 186 3.45 -1.14 -20.71
N SER A 187 2.23 -0.73 -21.08
CA SER A 187 1.65 -0.95 -22.41
C SER A 187 2.46 -0.23 -23.49
N GLN A 188 2.74 1.06 -23.29
CA GLN A 188 3.55 1.85 -24.22
C GLN A 188 4.95 1.26 -24.36
N TYR A 189 5.59 0.91 -23.25
CA TYR A 189 6.91 0.31 -23.26
C TYR A 189 6.93 -1.03 -24.01
N ARG A 190 5.94 -1.91 -23.80
CA ARG A 190 5.84 -3.19 -24.52
C ARG A 190 5.69 -2.98 -26.03
N LYS A 191 4.91 -1.98 -26.46
CA LYS A 191 4.77 -1.64 -27.88
C LYS A 191 6.10 -1.17 -28.49
N GLU A 192 6.83 -0.30 -27.80
CA GLU A 192 8.15 0.16 -28.23
C GLU A 192 9.17 -0.99 -28.27
N GLU A 193 9.16 -1.84 -27.26
CA GLU A 193 10.09 -2.96 -27.17
C GLU A 193 9.82 -4.01 -28.26
N ASN A 194 8.55 -4.29 -28.57
CA ASN A 194 8.19 -5.16 -29.68
C ASN A 194 8.74 -4.63 -31.03
N LYS A 195 8.72 -3.32 -31.25
CA LYS A 195 9.34 -2.71 -32.45
C LYS A 195 10.85 -2.91 -32.47
N ARG A 196 11.52 -2.75 -31.32
CA ARG A 196 12.98 -3.00 -31.19
C ARG A 196 13.35 -4.46 -31.41
N ILE A 197 12.50 -5.38 -30.94
CA ILE A 197 12.69 -6.82 -31.17
C ILE A 197 12.53 -7.13 -32.66
N GLN A 198 11.56 -6.52 -33.34
CA GLN A 198 11.41 -6.62 -34.79
C GLN A 198 12.64 -6.10 -35.55
N GLU A 199 13.29 -5.05 -35.04
CA GLU A 199 14.60 -4.56 -35.54
C GLU A 199 15.78 -5.50 -35.20
N GLY A 200 15.55 -6.62 -34.49
CA GLY A 200 16.57 -7.61 -34.12
C GLY A 200 17.29 -7.34 -32.78
N LYS A 201 16.84 -6.36 -31.99
CA LYS A 201 17.42 -6.09 -30.67
C LYS A 201 16.93 -7.12 -29.64
N LYS A 202 17.74 -7.35 -28.61
CA LYS A 202 17.39 -8.27 -27.52
C LYS A 202 16.27 -7.68 -26.65
N PRO A 203 15.27 -8.49 -26.24
CA PRO A 203 14.17 -8.03 -25.42
C PRO A 203 14.67 -7.54 -24.04
N TYR A 204 14.26 -6.34 -23.66
CA TYR A 204 14.52 -5.73 -22.37
C TYR A 204 13.24 -5.47 -21.60
N PHE A 205 13.18 -5.91 -20.33
CA PHE A 205 12.03 -5.72 -19.46
C PHE A 205 12.33 -4.68 -18.37
N LEU A 206 11.43 -3.71 -18.21
CA LEU A 206 11.56 -2.69 -17.17
C LEU A 206 11.50 -3.30 -15.76
N LYS A 207 12.37 -2.82 -14.87
CA LYS A 207 12.28 -3.15 -13.44
C LYS A 207 11.12 -2.38 -12.80
N LYS A 208 10.60 -2.90 -11.68
CA LYS A 208 9.52 -2.25 -10.90
C LYS A 208 9.84 -0.79 -10.53
N LYS A 209 11.11 -0.50 -10.21
CA LYS A 209 11.59 0.85 -9.90
C LYS A 209 11.44 1.80 -11.09
N ASP A 210 11.79 1.34 -12.29
CA ASP A 210 11.75 2.16 -13.51
C ASP A 210 10.31 2.43 -13.93
N ILE A 211 9.42 1.43 -13.79
CA ILE A 211 7.97 1.60 -14.00
C ILE A 211 7.42 2.68 -13.07
N ASN A 212 7.78 2.66 -11.77
CA ASN A 212 7.33 3.67 -10.82
C ASN A 212 7.86 5.07 -11.17
N ILE A 213 9.12 5.18 -11.62
CA ILE A 213 9.73 6.45 -12.04
C ILE A 213 9.01 7.00 -13.29
N LEU A 214 8.76 6.15 -14.28
CA LEU A 214 8.08 6.55 -15.51
C LEU A 214 6.62 6.94 -15.25
N ALA A 215 5.88 6.16 -14.46
CA ALA A 215 4.50 6.48 -14.08
C ALA A 215 4.42 7.79 -13.29
N TYR A 216 5.40 8.03 -12.41
CA TYR A 216 5.53 9.32 -11.73
C TYR A 216 5.79 10.45 -12.72
N LYS A 217 6.72 10.31 -13.66
CA LYS A 217 6.96 11.33 -14.70
C LYS A 217 5.69 11.62 -15.49
N CYS A 218 4.98 10.59 -15.96
CA CYS A 218 3.69 10.74 -16.65
C CYS A 218 2.67 11.51 -15.79
N LYS A 219 2.54 11.19 -14.48
CA LYS A 219 1.63 11.92 -13.58
C LYS A 219 1.86 13.43 -13.56
N TYR A 220 3.10 13.90 -13.78
CA TYR A 220 3.44 15.32 -13.74
C TYR A 220 3.79 15.95 -15.08
N ASN A 221 3.69 15.22 -16.19
CA ASN A 221 3.97 15.78 -17.51
C ASN A 221 2.91 16.81 -17.91
N ASP A 222 1.65 16.59 -17.53
CA ASP A 222 0.52 17.44 -17.92
C ASP A 222 0.23 18.57 -16.93
N LEU A 223 1.09 18.80 -15.91
CA LEU A 223 0.91 19.95 -15.02
C LEU A 223 1.43 21.23 -15.67
N ASP A 224 0.65 22.31 -15.50
CA ASP A 224 1.08 23.68 -15.81
C ASP A 224 2.49 23.98 -15.27
N LYS A 225 3.30 24.69 -16.05
CA LYS A 225 4.67 25.09 -15.67
C LYS A 225 4.75 25.75 -14.29
N LYS A 226 3.72 26.53 -13.91
CA LYS A 226 3.61 27.19 -12.59
C LYS A 226 3.35 26.17 -11.47
N ARG A 227 2.44 25.21 -11.69
CA ARG A 227 2.13 24.17 -10.71
C ARG A 227 3.31 23.21 -10.53
N LYS A 228 4.03 22.89 -11.60
CA LYS A 228 5.24 22.07 -11.58
C LYS A 228 6.34 22.72 -10.72
N ARG A 229 6.65 24.00 -10.95
CA ARG A 229 7.61 24.78 -10.12
C ARG A 229 7.25 24.77 -8.64
N ASN A 230 6.00 25.11 -8.30
CA ASN A 230 5.55 25.12 -6.91
C ASN A 230 5.69 23.75 -6.23
N LEU A 231 5.57 22.66 -6.99
CA LEU A 231 5.65 21.29 -6.48
C LEU A 231 7.10 20.83 -6.30
N GLU A 232 7.99 21.26 -7.18
CA GLU A 232 9.44 21.07 -7.07
C GLU A 232 10.02 21.86 -5.89
N GLU A 233 9.58 23.11 -5.71
CA GLU A 233 9.93 23.99 -4.58
C GLU A 233 9.47 23.40 -3.24
N LYS A 234 8.19 22.99 -3.13
CA LYS A 234 7.64 22.37 -1.91
C LYS A 234 8.32 21.07 -1.53
N ARG A 235 8.94 20.37 -2.48
CA ARG A 235 9.59 19.09 -2.24
C ARG A 235 11.07 19.24 -1.87
N GLY A 236 11.70 20.40 -2.08
CA GLY A 236 13.12 20.59 -1.75
C GLY A 236 14.07 19.61 -2.45
N LEU A 237 13.66 18.97 -3.56
CA LEU A 237 14.37 17.84 -4.18
C LEU A 237 15.08 18.27 -5.47
N LYS A 238 16.27 18.85 -5.32
CA LYS A 238 17.37 18.73 -6.31
C LYS A 238 17.95 17.31 -6.39
N GLN A 239 17.19 16.27 -6.03
CA GLN A 239 17.69 14.88 -6.07
C GLN A 239 17.46 14.26 -7.45
N LYS A 240 18.47 14.43 -8.29
CA LYS A 240 18.97 13.56 -9.37
C LYS A 240 18.28 12.17 -9.47
N ILE A 241 17.11 12.07 -10.11
CA ILE A 241 16.66 10.79 -10.69
C ILE A 241 17.13 10.76 -12.14
N LYS A 242 18.43 10.53 -12.34
CA LYS A 242 19.01 10.26 -13.65
C LYS A 242 18.59 8.85 -14.07
N PHE A 243 17.43 8.71 -14.71
CA PHE A 243 17.21 7.58 -15.61
C PHE A 243 18.13 7.81 -16.81
N LYS A 244 19.29 7.13 -16.84
CA LYS A 244 20.06 7.01 -18.07
C LYS A 244 19.44 5.86 -18.86
N PRO A 245 18.77 6.11 -19.99
CA PRO A 245 18.36 5.02 -20.86
C PRO A 245 19.60 4.18 -21.22
N PRO A 246 19.45 2.88 -21.50
CA PRO A 246 20.58 2.06 -21.93
C PRO A 246 21.26 2.75 -23.13
N VAL A 247 22.58 2.93 -23.00
CA VAL A 247 23.40 3.45 -24.09
C VAL A 247 23.30 2.43 -25.23
N LYS A 248 22.94 2.91 -26.43
CA LYS A 248 22.93 2.13 -27.67
C LYS A 248 24.28 1.40 -27.76
N ARG A 249 24.26 0.07 -27.74
CA ARG A 249 25.40 -0.73 -28.18
C ARG A 249 25.23 -0.98 -29.67
#